data_AF-A0A0U3DJ32-F1
#
_entry.id   AF-A0A0U3DJ32-F1
#
_cell.length_a   1.000
_cell.length_b   1.000
_cell.length_c   1.000
_cell.angle_alpha   90.00
_cell.angle_beta   90.00
_cell.angle_gamma   90.00
#
_symmetry.space_group_name_H-M   'P 1'
#
loop_
_entity.id
_entity.type
_entity.pdbx_description
1 polymer ?
#
loop_
_entity_poly.entity_id
_entity_poly.type
_entity_poly.pdbx_seq_one_letter_code
_entity_poly.pdbx_strand_id
1 'polypeptide(L)'
;MDFKRILGILFIILGLIFIIFPLFSASAVSFIAGISLIAFGFAAIIDGFSVFSMMTHITIIEVLLGILSILLGILFIYSIDALSFIVGLQFYLIAFVLIFIGVMGIFSRPGAMAKLGSAVILILGILTVFLAAFSAAQPLFVAVLVGVGLIVDGVILVFVPSFDEARAIEG
;
A
#
# COMPACT_ATOMS: atom_id res chain seq x y z
N MET A 1 18.48 -4.77 -13.35
CA MET A 1 17.07 -4.98 -12.96
C MET A 1 16.42 -3.61 -12.90
N ASP A 2 15.26 -3.46 -13.52
CA ASP A 2 14.51 -2.21 -13.43
C ASP A 2 14.14 -1.92 -11.98
N PHE A 3 14.23 -0.64 -11.60
CA PHE A 3 13.91 -0.16 -10.25
C PHE A 3 12.51 -0.61 -9.79
N LYS A 4 11.54 -0.65 -10.72
CA LYS A 4 10.17 -1.14 -10.49
C LYS A 4 10.14 -2.60 -10.01
N ARG A 5 10.95 -3.47 -10.61
CA ARG A 5 11.02 -4.90 -10.24
C ARG A 5 11.69 -5.10 -8.88
N ILE A 6 12.71 -4.28 -8.56
CA ILE A 6 13.34 -4.28 -7.24
C ILE A 6 12.33 -3.87 -6.18
N LEU A 7 11.54 -2.82 -6.44
CA LEU A 7 10.49 -2.35 -5.54
C LEU A 7 9.42 -3.43 -5.31
N GLY A 8 9.00 -4.12 -6.37
CA GLY A 8 8.03 -5.20 -6.27
C GLY A 8 8.51 -6.39 -5.45
N ILE A 9 9.78 -6.78 -5.58
CA ILE A 9 10.38 -7.83 -4.73
C ILE A 9 10.42 -7.38 -3.26
N LEU A 10 10.79 -6.13 -3.02
CA LEU A 10 10.77 -5.51 -1.69
C LEU A 10 9.36 -5.58 -1.06
N PHE A 11 8.33 -5.28 -1.85
CA PHE A 11 6.93 -5.33 -1.41
C PHE A 11 6.51 -6.76 -1.06
N ILE A 12 6.89 -7.75 -1.87
CA ILE A 12 6.59 -9.16 -1.58
C ILE A 12 7.26 -9.60 -0.27
N ILE A 13 8.54 -9.29 -0.09
CA ILE A 13 9.29 -9.63 1.13
C ILE A 13 8.66 -8.95 2.34
N LEU A 14 8.37 -7.65 2.23
CA LEU A 14 7.75 -6.88 3.30
C LEU A 14 6.37 -7.44 3.64
N GLY A 15 5.57 -7.77 2.63
CA GLY A 15 4.26 -8.37 2.76
C GLY A 15 4.25 -9.76 3.41
N LEU A 16 5.32 -10.55 3.25
CA LEU A 16 5.50 -11.81 3.98
C LEU A 16 5.87 -11.57 5.45
N ILE A 17 6.75 -10.61 5.73
CA ILE A 17 7.16 -10.23 7.09
C ILE A 17 5.95 -9.77 7.89
N PHE A 18 5.26 -8.72 7.42
CA PHE A 18 3.85 -8.88 7.09
C PHE A 18 2.93 -9.73 7.96
N ILE A 19 2.74 -10.92 7.42
CA ILE A 19 1.81 -11.95 7.84
C ILE A 19 2.43 -12.76 8.99
N ILE A 20 3.75 -12.94 8.98
CA ILE A 20 4.46 -13.84 9.91
C ILE A 20 4.76 -13.14 11.24
N PHE A 21 5.21 -11.89 11.22
CA PHE A 21 5.78 -11.21 12.38
C PHE A 21 4.74 -10.82 13.46
N PRO A 22 3.52 -10.37 13.12
CA PRO A 22 2.46 -10.09 14.09
C PRO A 22 2.09 -11.28 14.98
N LEU A 23 2.38 -12.51 14.55
CA LEU A 23 2.15 -13.73 15.34
C LEU A 23 3.08 -13.83 16.57
N PHE A 24 4.21 -13.12 16.55
CA PHE A 24 5.23 -13.19 17.60
C PHE A 24 5.25 -11.97 18.53
N SER A 25 4.79 -10.79 18.07
CA SER A 25 4.75 -9.59 18.90
C SER A 25 3.72 -8.56 18.41
N ALA A 26 2.86 -8.10 19.34
CA ALA A 26 1.89 -7.03 19.08
C ALA A 26 2.54 -5.65 18.92
N SER A 27 3.64 -5.36 19.62
CA SER A 27 4.35 -4.07 19.50
C SER A 27 5.06 -3.92 18.16
N ALA A 28 5.44 -5.04 17.53
CA ALA A 28 6.00 -5.03 16.19
C ALA A 28 4.98 -4.58 15.14
N VAL A 29 3.68 -4.75 15.38
CA VAL A 29 2.63 -4.45 14.40
C VAL A 29 2.62 -2.99 14.00
N SER A 30 2.76 -2.05 14.94
CA SER A 30 2.76 -0.61 14.63
C SER A 30 3.98 -0.21 13.79
N PHE A 31 5.17 -0.71 14.16
CA PHE A 31 6.41 -0.42 13.45
C PHE A 31 6.36 -0.97 12.01
N ILE A 32 5.89 -2.20 11.90
CA ILE A 32 5.71 -2.92 10.67
C ILE A 32 4.71 -2.14 9.82
N ALA A 33 3.49 -1.90 10.29
CA ALA A 33 2.44 -1.09 9.64
C ALA A 33 2.96 0.26 9.10
N GLY A 34 3.79 0.95 9.87
CA GLY A 34 4.42 2.19 9.44
C GLY A 34 5.35 2.02 8.23
N ILE A 35 6.18 0.98 8.20
CA ILE A 35 7.04 0.65 7.05
C ILE A 35 6.20 0.34 5.80
N SER A 36 5.07 -0.37 5.94
CA SER A 36 4.16 -0.61 4.80
C SER A 36 3.58 0.66 4.23
N LEU A 37 3.12 1.57 5.09
CA LEU A 37 2.55 2.85 4.65
C LEU A 37 3.59 3.68 3.90
N ILE A 38 4.84 3.67 4.36
CA ILE A 38 5.96 4.28 3.64
C ILE A 38 6.17 3.61 2.28
N ALA A 39 6.18 2.27 2.23
CA ALA A 39 6.33 1.51 1.00
C ALA A 39 5.21 1.86 0.00
N PHE A 40 3.94 1.74 0.40
CA PHE A 40 2.78 2.14 -0.39
C PHE A 40 2.86 3.59 -0.85
N GLY A 41 3.37 4.48 -0.01
CA GLY A 41 3.56 5.88 -0.38
C GLY A 41 4.56 6.06 -1.51
N PHE A 42 5.68 5.33 -1.49
CA PHE A 42 6.61 5.31 -2.61
C PHE A 42 5.99 4.71 -3.88
N ALA A 43 5.24 3.61 -3.79
CA ALA A 43 4.55 3.05 -4.95
C ALA A 43 3.56 4.03 -5.57
N ALA A 44 2.75 4.72 -4.75
CA ALA A 44 1.81 5.72 -5.23
C ALA A 44 2.51 6.90 -5.94
N ILE A 45 3.65 7.36 -5.43
CA ILE A 45 4.43 8.42 -6.09
C ILE A 45 4.97 7.95 -7.45
N ILE A 46 5.50 6.73 -7.52
CA ILE A 46 6.05 6.16 -8.75
C ILE A 46 4.94 5.99 -9.79
N ASP A 47 3.80 5.43 -9.39
CA ASP A 47 2.63 5.29 -10.26
C ASP A 47 2.15 6.67 -10.75
N GLY A 48 2.09 7.68 -9.86
CA GLY A 48 1.72 9.05 -10.23
C GLY A 48 2.59 9.61 -11.35
N PHE A 49 3.91 9.45 -11.25
CA PHE A 49 4.82 9.93 -12.29
C PHE A 49 4.72 9.13 -13.60
N SER A 50 4.33 7.84 -13.54
CA SER A 50 4.17 7.01 -14.74
C SER A 50 3.04 7.47 -15.66
N VAL A 51 2.06 8.21 -15.13
CA VAL A 51 0.89 8.71 -15.89
C VAL A 51 0.93 10.23 -16.13
N PHE A 52 2.04 10.89 -15.78
CA PHE A 52 2.17 12.36 -15.80
C PHE A 52 1.90 12.99 -17.17
N SER A 53 2.34 12.32 -18.25
CA SER A 53 2.16 12.80 -19.62
C SER A 53 0.73 12.66 -20.14
N MET A 54 -0.10 11.82 -19.50
CA MET A 54 -1.48 11.55 -19.92
C MET A 54 -2.51 12.24 -19.04
N MET A 55 -2.32 12.23 -17.71
CA MET A 55 -3.35 12.66 -16.76
C MET A 55 -2.74 13.41 -15.57
N THR A 56 -2.33 14.66 -15.79
CA THR A 56 -1.67 15.51 -14.77
C THR A 56 -2.45 15.63 -13.46
N HIS A 57 -3.78 15.64 -13.52
CA HIS A 57 -4.64 15.71 -12.33
C HIS A 57 -4.51 14.47 -11.43
N ILE A 58 -4.41 13.28 -12.05
CA ILE A 58 -4.27 12.00 -11.34
C ILE A 58 -2.88 11.91 -10.71
N THR A 59 -1.84 12.36 -11.41
CA THR A 59 -0.48 12.42 -10.87
C THR A 59 -0.40 13.25 -9.61
N ILE A 60 -1.02 14.44 -9.58
CA ILE A 60 -1.00 15.29 -8.39
C ILE A 60 -1.65 14.57 -7.20
N ILE A 61 -2.78 13.89 -7.42
CA ILE A 61 -3.50 13.18 -6.36
C ILE A 61 -2.67 11.98 -5.85
N GLU A 62 -2.10 11.16 -6.73
CA GLU A 62 -1.31 9.99 -6.34
C GLU A 62 -0.01 10.39 -5.60
N VAL A 63 0.65 11.46 -6.05
CA VAL A 63 1.84 11.98 -5.35
C VAL A 63 1.46 12.52 -3.96
N LEU A 64 0.35 13.26 -3.85
CA LEU A 64 -0.11 13.78 -2.56
C LEU A 64 -0.49 12.63 -1.60
N LEU A 65 -1.17 11.60 -2.12
CA LEU A 65 -1.53 10.40 -1.38
C LEU A 65 -0.29 9.64 -0.91
N GLY A 66 0.74 9.58 -1.76
CA GLY A 66 1.98 8.92 -1.42
C GLY A 66 2.75 9.64 -0.33
N ILE A 67 2.83 10.98 -0.40
CA ILE A 67 3.41 11.81 0.67
C ILE A 67 2.64 11.63 1.98
N LEU A 68 1.29 11.64 1.93
CA LEU A 68 0.46 11.43 3.11
C LEU A 68 0.70 10.04 3.73
N SER A 69 0.78 9.00 2.90
CA SER A 69 1.08 7.64 3.35
C SER A 69 2.45 7.54 4.02
N ILE A 70 3.47 8.20 3.48
CA ILE A 70 4.81 8.24 4.10
C ILE A 70 4.76 8.94 5.47
N LEU A 71 4.11 10.10 5.56
CA LEU A 71 3.97 10.84 6.83
C LEU A 71 3.24 10.02 7.89
N LEU A 72 2.14 9.37 7.51
CA LEU A 72 1.39 8.47 8.38
C LEU A 72 2.26 7.27 8.80
N GLY A 73 3.04 6.71 7.89
CA GLY A 73 3.92 5.60 8.22
C GLY A 73 5.02 5.96 9.23
N ILE A 74 5.61 7.15 9.11
CA ILE A 74 6.58 7.67 10.10
C ILE A 74 5.91 7.88 11.46
N LEU A 75 4.68 8.41 11.49
CA LEU A 75 3.92 8.60 12.72
C LEU A 75 3.71 7.28 13.48
N PHE A 76 3.43 6.19 12.76
CA PHE A 76 3.20 4.86 13.34
C PHE A 76 4.46 4.22 13.90
N ILE A 77 5.62 4.53 13.32
CA ILE A 77 6.93 4.05 13.81
C ILE A 77 7.28 4.68 15.16
N TYR A 78 6.96 5.96 15.35
CA TYR A 78 7.37 6.72 16.56
C TYR A 78 6.33 6.74 17.68
N SER A 79 5.04 6.61 17.38
CA SER A 79 3.96 6.76 18.37
C SER A 79 3.45 5.40 18.86
N ILE A 80 4.21 4.74 19.74
CA ILE A 80 3.81 3.43 20.28
C ILE A 80 2.75 3.57 21.39
N ASP A 81 2.70 4.68 22.14
CA ASP A 81 1.86 4.76 23.37
C ASP A 81 1.24 6.13 23.72
N ALA A 82 1.32 7.16 22.86
CA ALA A 82 1.00 8.53 23.32
C ALA A 82 -0.49 8.81 23.60
N LEU A 83 -1.44 8.04 23.04
CA LEU A 83 -2.88 8.10 23.34
C LEU A 83 -3.58 6.86 22.75
N SER A 84 -4.29 6.09 23.58
CA SER A 84 -5.07 4.91 23.15
C SER A 84 -6.15 5.22 22.10
N PHE A 85 -6.64 6.47 22.04
CA PHE A 85 -7.50 6.96 20.96
C PHE A 85 -6.79 7.01 19.60
N ILE A 86 -5.51 7.39 19.57
CA ILE A 86 -4.70 7.45 18.34
C ILE A 86 -4.44 6.04 17.81
N VAL A 87 -4.26 5.05 18.69
CA VAL A 87 -4.05 3.64 18.33
C VAL A 87 -5.27 3.05 17.59
N GLY A 88 -6.49 3.42 17.94
CA GLY A 88 -7.68 3.00 17.18
C GLY A 88 -7.78 3.70 15.82
N LEU A 89 -7.57 5.02 15.81
CA LEU A 89 -7.64 5.86 14.61
C LEU A 89 -6.63 5.44 13.53
N GLN A 90 -5.45 4.96 13.95
CA GLN A 90 -4.38 4.53 13.06
C GLN A 90 -4.86 3.43 12.09
N PHE A 91 -5.63 2.45 12.57
CA PHE A 91 -6.09 1.35 11.71
C PHE A 91 -7.14 1.80 10.69
N TYR A 92 -7.95 2.80 11.03
CA TYR A 92 -8.86 3.45 10.08
C TYR A 92 -8.10 4.26 9.02
N LEU A 93 -6.99 4.90 9.39
CA LEU A 93 -6.13 5.62 8.43
C LEU A 93 -5.47 4.67 7.43
N ILE A 94 -4.99 3.51 7.88
CA ILE A 94 -4.50 2.45 6.98
C ILE A 94 -5.58 2.00 6.00
N ALA A 95 -6.78 1.73 6.52
CA ALA A 95 -7.90 1.30 5.70
C ALA A 95 -8.25 2.34 4.63
N PHE A 96 -8.24 3.62 5.01
CA PHE A 96 -8.47 4.74 4.11
C PHE A 96 -7.41 4.82 3.00
N VAL A 97 -6.12 4.67 3.36
CA VAL A 97 -5.02 4.65 2.38
C VAL A 97 -5.21 3.49 1.38
N LEU A 98 -5.49 2.28 1.86
CA LEU A 98 -5.73 1.12 1.00
C LEU A 98 -6.92 1.33 0.05
N ILE A 99 -8.03 1.90 0.55
CA ILE A 99 -9.17 2.24 -0.29
C ILE A 99 -8.76 3.23 -1.37
N PHE A 100 -8.04 4.29 -1.02
CA PHE A 100 -7.62 5.30 -2.00
C PHE A 100 -6.68 4.73 -3.05
N ILE A 101 -5.66 3.96 -2.65
CA ILE A 101 -4.75 3.30 -3.59
C ILE A 101 -5.52 2.35 -4.51
N GLY A 102 -6.47 1.58 -3.97
CA GLY A 102 -7.30 0.68 -4.75
C GLY A 102 -8.20 1.41 -5.76
N VAL A 103 -8.89 2.48 -5.33
CA VAL A 103 -9.72 3.30 -6.21
C VAL A 103 -8.87 3.94 -7.30
N MET A 104 -7.79 4.63 -6.94
CA MET A 104 -6.94 5.33 -7.91
C MET A 104 -6.34 4.34 -8.91
N GLY A 105 -5.79 3.22 -8.44
CA GLY A 105 -5.17 2.22 -9.29
C GLY A 105 -6.12 1.58 -10.31
N ILE A 106 -7.42 1.48 -10.04
CA ILE A 106 -8.41 1.01 -11.02
C ILE A 106 -8.51 1.98 -12.21
N PHE A 107 -8.41 3.28 -11.96
CA PHE A 107 -8.51 4.32 -12.99
C PHE A 107 -7.18 4.64 -13.66
N SER A 108 -6.08 4.65 -12.91
CA SER A 108 -4.77 5.11 -13.37
C SER A 108 -3.92 4.00 -13.98
N ARG A 109 -4.02 2.76 -13.50
CA ARG A 109 -3.09 1.71 -13.94
C ARG A 109 -3.50 1.07 -15.28
N PRO A 110 -2.55 0.93 -16.21
CA PRO A 110 -2.78 0.32 -17.51
C PRO A 110 -2.78 -1.22 -17.41
N GLY A 111 -3.73 -1.86 -18.12
CA GLY A 111 -3.84 -3.32 -18.21
C GLY A 111 -4.80 -3.96 -17.21
N ALA A 112 -5.50 -5.01 -17.64
CA ALA A 112 -6.53 -5.68 -16.84
C ALA A 112 -5.99 -6.31 -15.55
N MET A 113 -4.78 -6.89 -15.59
CA MET A 113 -4.10 -7.47 -14.41
C MET A 113 -3.84 -6.41 -13.32
N ALA A 114 -3.33 -5.24 -13.70
CA ALA A 114 -3.03 -4.18 -12.73
C ALA A 114 -4.32 -3.62 -12.11
N LYS A 115 -5.38 -3.45 -12.91
CA LYS A 115 -6.70 -3.01 -12.43
C LYS A 115 -7.35 -4.03 -11.49
N LEU A 116 -7.25 -5.32 -11.80
CA LEU A 116 -7.73 -6.39 -10.92
C LEU A 116 -7.02 -6.37 -9.58
N GLY A 117 -5.70 -6.19 -9.59
CA GLY A 117 -4.94 -6.08 -8.36
C GLY A 117 -5.32 -4.85 -7.52
N SER A 118 -5.56 -3.70 -8.16
CA SER A 118 -6.10 -2.52 -7.47
C SER A 118 -7.51 -2.74 -6.92
N ALA A 119 -8.35 -3.52 -7.60
CA ALA A 119 -9.65 -3.93 -7.06
C ALA A 119 -9.51 -4.85 -5.84
N VAL A 120 -8.53 -5.75 -5.82
CA VAL A 120 -8.21 -6.56 -4.63
C VAL A 120 -7.76 -5.67 -3.47
N ILE A 121 -6.85 -4.72 -3.71
CA ILE A 121 -6.39 -3.76 -2.70
C ILE A 121 -7.56 -2.93 -2.14
N LEU A 122 -8.49 -2.51 -3.00
CA LEU A 122 -9.71 -1.80 -2.59
C LEU A 122 -10.58 -2.67 -1.67
N ILE A 123 -10.82 -3.93 -2.04
CA ILE A 123 -11.59 -4.87 -1.21
C ILE A 123 -10.91 -5.07 0.14
N LEU A 124 -9.58 -5.23 0.16
CA LEU A 124 -8.80 -5.33 1.39
C LEU A 124 -8.94 -4.07 2.25
N GLY A 125 -8.91 -2.88 1.64
CA GLY A 125 -9.13 -1.62 2.34
C GLY A 125 -10.51 -1.55 3.00
N ILE A 126 -11.57 -1.94 2.28
CA ILE A 126 -12.93 -1.99 2.82
C ILE A 126 -13.02 -2.99 3.98
N LEU A 127 -12.45 -4.20 3.84
CA LEU A 127 -12.38 -5.19 4.92
C LEU A 127 -11.62 -4.65 6.14
N THR A 128 -10.55 -3.89 5.89
CA THR A 128 -9.74 -3.27 6.94
C THR A 128 -10.56 -2.25 7.74
N VAL A 129 -11.47 -1.49 7.11
CA VAL A 129 -12.38 -0.57 7.84
C VAL A 129 -13.24 -1.32 8.86
N PHE A 130 -13.86 -2.43 8.44
CA PHE A 130 -14.70 -3.23 9.35
C PHE A 130 -13.90 -3.86 10.48
N LEU A 131 -12.67 -4.30 10.19
CA LEU A 131 -11.79 -4.93 11.17
C LEU A 131 -11.06 -3.94 12.07
N ALA A 132 -10.92 -2.67 11.67
CA ALA A 132 -10.24 -1.63 12.44
C ALA A 132 -10.83 -1.44 13.85
N ALA A 133 -12.15 -1.60 14.02
CA ALA A 133 -12.82 -1.55 15.31
C ALA A 133 -12.34 -2.65 16.28
N PHE A 134 -11.99 -3.83 15.76
CA PHE A 134 -11.50 -4.97 16.53
C PHE A 134 -9.98 -4.95 16.73
N SER A 135 -9.26 -4.16 15.93
CA SER A 135 -7.79 -4.10 15.94
C SER A 135 -7.19 -3.48 17.19
N ALA A 136 -7.97 -2.75 17.99
CA ALA A 136 -7.53 -2.31 19.32
C ALA A 136 -7.30 -3.49 20.28
N ALA A 137 -8.05 -4.59 20.11
CA ALA A 137 -7.86 -5.82 20.88
C ALA A 137 -6.83 -6.75 20.22
N GLN A 138 -6.83 -6.84 18.88
CA GLN A 138 -5.93 -7.69 18.12
C GLN A 138 -5.47 -7.01 16.82
N PRO A 139 -4.32 -6.31 16.82
CA PRO A 139 -3.76 -5.64 15.64
C PRO A 139 -3.44 -6.57 14.46
N LEU A 140 -3.36 -7.87 14.74
CA LEU A 140 -3.04 -8.94 13.79
C LEU A 140 -3.85 -8.86 12.50
N PHE A 141 -5.17 -8.59 12.59
CA PHE A 141 -6.06 -8.62 11.42
C PHE A 141 -5.68 -7.58 10.37
N VAL A 142 -5.40 -6.35 10.80
CA VAL A 142 -5.01 -5.27 9.89
C VAL A 142 -3.62 -5.51 9.32
N ALA A 143 -2.69 -6.02 10.13
CA ALA A 143 -1.35 -6.34 9.66
C ALA A 143 -1.37 -7.40 8.54
N VAL A 144 -2.14 -8.47 8.71
CA VAL A 144 -2.28 -9.51 7.68
C VAL A 144 -2.87 -8.95 6.39
N LEU A 145 -3.92 -8.12 6.48
CA LEU A 145 -4.54 -7.51 5.30
C LEU A 145 -3.60 -6.56 4.55
N VAL A 146 -2.85 -5.74 5.27
CA VAL A 146 -1.81 -4.87 4.70
C VAL A 146 -0.72 -5.71 4.04
N GLY A 147 -0.29 -6.80 4.68
CA GLY A 147 0.69 -7.73 4.12
C GLY A 147 0.24 -8.37 2.82
N VAL A 148 -1.00 -8.85 2.76
CA VAL A 148 -1.60 -9.38 1.53
C VAL A 148 -1.67 -8.30 0.45
N GLY A 149 -2.06 -7.07 0.81
CA GLY A 149 -2.08 -5.93 -0.11
C GLY A 149 -0.71 -5.65 -0.72
N LEU A 150 0.35 -5.64 0.10
CA LEU A 150 1.72 -5.47 -0.38
C LEU A 150 2.16 -6.59 -1.30
N ILE A 151 1.84 -7.85 -0.99
CA ILE A 151 2.19 -8.98 -1.85
C ILE A 151 1.51 -8.81 -3.21
N VAL A 152 0.21 -8.50 -3.22
CA VAL A 152 -0.55 -8.28 -4.47
C VAL A 152 0.09 -7.17 -5.29
N ASP A 153 0.37 -6.01 -4.68
CA ASP A 153 0.96 -4.87 -5.37
C ASP A 153 2.39 -5.16 -5.85
N GLY A 154 3.16 -5.88 -5.04
CA GLY A 154 4.50 -6.33 -5.38
C GLY A 154 4.53 -7.30 -6.57
N VAL A 155 3.59 -8.26 -6.63
CA VAL A 155 3.44 -9.16 -7.78
C VAL A 155 3.12 -8.36 -9.06
N ILE A 156 2.22 -7.37 -8.98
CA ILE A 156 1.90 -6.51 -10.13
C ILE A 156 3.15 -5.74 -10.59
N LEU A 157 3.90 -5.15 -9.65
CA LEU A 157 5.12 -4.39 -9.97
C LEU A 157 6.20 -5.25 -10.63
N VAL A 158 6.31 -6.53 -10.26
CA VAL A 158 7.29 -7.47 -10.84
C VAL A 158 6.86 -7.97 -12.22
N PHE A 159 5.59 -8.34 -12.40
CA PHE A 159 5.13 -9.09 -13.56
C PHE A 159 4.40 -8.26 -14.61
N VAL A 160 3.90 -7.07 -14.28
CA VAL A 160 3.23 -6.19 -15.24
C VAL A 160 4.24 -5.19 -15.83
N PRO A 161 4.50 -5.26 -17.16
CA PRO A 161 5.42 -4.35 -17.83
C PRO A 161 5.06 -2.88 -17.57
N SER A 162 6.06 -2.02 -17.48
CA SER A 162 5.83 -0.57 -17.47
C SER A 162 5.20 -0.12 -18.79
N PHE A 163 4.49 1.02 -18.77
CA PHE A 163 3.85 1.55 -19.97
C PHE A 163 4.86 1.86 -21.08
N ASP A 164 6.09 2.23 -20.70
CA ASP A 164 7.21 2.46 -21.62
C ASP A 164 7.72 1.15 -22.25
N GLU A 165 7.81 0.06 -21.48
CA GLU A 165 8.13 -1.28 -22.01
C GLU A 165 7.05 -1.77 -22.97
N ALA A 166 5.77 -1.57 -22.66
CA ALA A 166 4.67 -1.99 -23.53
C ALA A 166 4.73 -1.30 -24.90
N ARG A 167 5.09 0.00 -24.95
CA ARG A 167 5.26 0.74 -26.20
C ARG A 167 6.49 0.31 -27.00
N ALA A 168 7.56 -0.12 -26.36
CA ALA A 168 8.77 -0.60 -27.04
C ALA A 168 8.60 -1.98 -27.69
N ILE A 169 7.57 -2.75 -27.30
CA ILE A 169 7.25 -4.07 -27.88
C ILE A 169 6.31 -3.93 -29.09
N GLU A 170 5.53 -2.85 -29.16
CA GLU A 170 4.56 -2.59 -30.22
C GLU A 170 5.08 -1.71 -31.38
N GLY A 171 6.32 -1.19 -31.27
CA GLY A 171 6.98 -0.38 -32.32
C GLY A 171 8.05 -1.15 -33.07
#